data_AF-S2QYC3-F1
#
_entry.id   AF-S2QYC3-F1
#
_cell.length_a   1.000
_cell.length_b   1.000
_cell.length_c   1.000
_cell.angle_alpha   90.00
_cell.angle_beta   90.00
_cell.angle_gamma   90.00
#
_symmetry.space_group_name_H-M   'P 1'
#
loop_
_entity.id
_entity.type
_entity.pdbx_description
1 polymer ?
#
loop_
_entity_poly.entity_id
_entity_poly.type
_entity_poly.pdbx_seq_one_letter_code
_entity_poly.pdbx_strand_id
1 'polypeptide(L)'
;NQGTAPVMIQRMLSGVLNLPQGRYDVVHLSGNWAKERHIQTQPLTQGTFSVESLRGASSHEQNPFVALHAAGQPFAAGDTYGANLIYSGNFLDSTEVNEWDQTRLLTGIHPASFSWRLDPKTSFTTPETVFSYSSGGLAGLAQANQRFVARHIIDPQRRQKQRPVVLNSWEATYFDLNEKKLLKLAALGKQVGVDCFVLDDGWFGTRDNDLSSLGDWFTNKHKFPDGLGHFAQEIHAMGLQFGLWFEPEMVSPRSQFFQAHPNWVVRPKKGRISITRNQYVLDFSNPAVVNNIFEQMQKVI
;
A
#
# COMPACT_ATOMS: atom_id res chain seq x y z
N ASN A 1 6.64 26.31 -12.03
CA ASN A 1 6.21 27.14 -13.16
C ASN A 1 6.72 28.56 -12.97
N GLN A 2 7.82 28.94 -13.65
CA GLN A 2 8.35 30.31 -13.56
C GLN A 2 7.66 31.31 -14.49
N GLY A 3 6.82 30.84 -15.42
CA GLY A 3 6.07 31.66 -16.35
C GLY A 3 4.87 32.37 -15.71
N THR A 4 4.08 33.05 -16.55
CA THR A 4 2.95 33.90 -16.16
C THR A 4 1.58 33.26 -16.34
N ALA A 5 1.50 32.10 -17.01
CA ALA A 5 0.27 31.37 -17.28
C ALA A 5 0.33 29.95 -16.68
N PRO A 6 -0.83 29.34 -16.32
CA PRO A 6 -0.86 27.96 -15.87
C PRO A 6 -0.45 26.99 -16.99
N VAL A 7 0.22 25.90 -16.61
CA VAL A 7 0.59 24.80 -17.53
C VAL A 7 0.02 23.49 -17.03
N MET A 8 -0.20 22.53 -17.93
CA MET A 8 -0.68 21.19 -17.59
C MET A 8 0.45 20.18 -17.75
N ILE A 9 0.78 19.47 -16.68
CA ILE A 9 1.67 18.32 -16.74
C ILE A 9 0.83 17.09 -17.11
N GLN A 10 1.09 16.50 -18.27
CA GLN A 10 0.41 15.28 -18.73
C GLN A 10 1.24 14.02 -18.45
N ARG A 11 2.56 14.15 -18.37
CA ARG A 11 3.48 13.05 -18.06
C ARG A 11 4.72 13.62 -17.37
N MET A 12 5.04 13.11 -16.20
CA MET A 12 6.26 13.41 -15.47
C MET A 12 6.70 12.15 -14.72
N LEU A 13 7.69 11.46 -15.28
CA LEU A 13 8.25 10.25 -14.67
C LEU A 13 9.33 10.63 -13.65
N SER A 14 9.58 9.71 -12.72
CA SER A 14 10.49 9.91 -11.59
C SER A 14 11.94 9.56 -11.92
N GLY A 15 12.17 8.62 -12.84
CA GLY A 15 13.50 8.17 -13.20
C GLY A 15 13.59 7.60 -14.61
N VAL A 16 14.79 7.74 -15.20
CA VAL A 16 15.18 7.10 -16.45
C VAL A 16 16.58 6.51 -16.30
N LEU A 17 16.75 5.25 -16.73
CA LEU A 17 18.03 4.57 -16.82
C LEU A 17 18.23 4.11 -18.27
N ASN A 18 19.29 4.58 -18.92
CA ASN A 18 19.68 4.12 -20.25
C ASN A 18 20.88 3.18 -20.13
N LEU A 19 20.76 1.97 -20.68
CA LEU A 19 21.80 0.95 -20.75
C LEU A 19 22.21 0.82 -22.24
N PRO A 20 23.38 1.34 -22.63
CA PRO A 20 23.78 1.38 -24.04
C PRO A 20 24.22 0.02 -24.59
N GLN A 21 24.41 -0.97 -23.73
CA GLN A 21 24.92 -2.30 -24.07
C GLN A 21 24.32 -3.36 -23.15
N GLY A 22 24.39 -4.62 -23.60
CA GLY A 22 23.95 -5.79 -22.86
C GLY A 22 22.60 -6.31 -23.35
N ARG A 23 22.36 -7.60 -23.08
CA ARG A 23 21.04 -8.22 -23.26
C ARG A 23 20.52 -8.59 -21.88
N TYR A 24 19.26 -8.32 -21.64
CA TYR A 24 18.68 -8.46 -20.31
C TYR A 24 17.37 -9.25 -20.36
N ASP A 25 17.15 -10.05 -19.33
CA ASP A 25 15.83 -10.54 -18.96
C ASP A 25 15.22 -9.51 -17.99
N VAL A 26 13.96 -9.15 -18.22
CA VAL A 26 13.21 -8.35 -17.26
C VAL A 26 12.61 -9.25 -16.19
N VAL A 27 12.80 -8.87 -14.94
CA VAL A 27 12.31 -9.54 -13.75
C VAL A 27 11.36 -8.61 -13.03
N HIS A 28 10.15 -9.09 -12.75
CA HIS A 28 9.12 -8.32 -12.07
C HIS A 28 8.32 -9.21 -11.13
N LEU A 29 7.55 -8.58 -10.23
CA LEU A 29 6.76 -9.29 -9.22
C LEU A 29 5.28 -9.11 -9.52
N SER A 30 4.66 -10.17 -10.03
CA SER A 30 3.24 -10.17 -10.41
C SER A 30 2.44 -11.20 -9.64
N GLY A 31 1.12 -11.05 -9.64
CA GLY A 31 0.26 -12.00 -8.93
C GLY A 31 -1.20 -11.62 -8.98
N ASN A 32 -1.90 -11.91 -7.90
CA ASN A 32 -3.24 -11.43 -7.60
C ASN A 32 -3.44 -11.53 -6.07
N TRP A 33 -4.59 -11.08 -5.57
CA TRP A 33 -5.01 -11.34 -4.20
C TRP A 33 -4.84 -12.83 -3.84
N ALA A 34 -4.24 -13.09 -2.68
CA ALA A 34 -3.87 -14.40 -2.14
C ALA A 34 -2.74 -15.15 -2.88
N LYS A 35 -2.06 -14.50 -3.84
CA LYS A 35 -0.91 -15.04 -4.59
C LYS A 35 0.01 -13.92 -5.10
N GLU A 36 0.36 -12.99 -4.21
CA GLU A 36 1.08 -11.77 -4.56
C GLU A 36 2.56 -12.03 -4.87
N ARG A 37 3.12 -11.20 -5.77
CA ARG A 37 4.57 -11.04 -5.98
C ARG A 37 5.32 -12.33 -6.33
N HIS A 38 4.74 -13.20 -7.15
CA HIS A 38 5.49 -14.27 -7.79
C HIS A 38 6.54 -13.65 -8.73
N ILE A 39 7.76 -14.17 -8.67
CA ILE A 39 8.85 -13.74 -9.55
C ILE A 39 8.54 -14.20 -10.97
N GLN A 40 8.42 -13.23 -11.87
CA GLN A 40 8.30 -13.45 -13.31
C GLN A 40 9.64 -13.07 -13.96
N THR A 41 10.03 -13.80 -15.00
CA THR A 41 11.24 -13.52 -15.77
C THR A 41 10.97 -13.78 -17.23
N GLN A 42 11.33 -12.83 -18.08
CA GLN A 42 11.14 -12.94 -19.52
C GLN A 42 12.25 -12.17 -20.26
N PRO A 43 12.70 -12.67 -21.43
CA PRO A 43 13.70 -11.97 -22.21
C PRO A 43 13.15 -10.65 -22.75
N LEU A 44 13.99 -9.61 -22.74
CA LEU A 44 13.68 -8.39 -23.47
C LEU A 44 14.06 -8.53 -24.94
N THR A 45 13.14 -8.10 -25.80
CA THR A 45 13.31 -7.99 -27.25
C THR A 45 13.04 -6.56 -27.68
N GLN A 46 13.40 -6.21 -28.92
CA GLN A 46 13.05 -4.92 -29.51
C GLN A 46 11.56 -4.60 -29.31
N GLY A 47 11.25 -3.38 -28.86
CA GLY A 47 9.92 -2.92 -28.50
C GLY A 47 9.80 -2.52 -27.03
N THR A 48 8.55 -2.44 -26.54
CA THR A 48 8.26 -2.01 -25.16
C THR A 48 7.67 -3.16 -24.35
N PHE A 49 8.15 -3.31 -23.13
CA PHE A 49 7.52 -4.08 -22.06
C PHE A 49 7.14 -3.14 -20.92
N SER A 50 5.99 -3.34 -20.26
CA SER A 50 5.61 -2.55 -19.09
C SER A 50 4.96 -3.36 -17.99
N VAL A 51 5.16 -2.88 -16.76
CA VAL A 51 4.51 -3.32 -15.53
C VAL A 51 3.89 -2.07 -14.90
N GLU A 52 2.59 -2.11 -14.64
CA GLU A 52 1.85 -0.88 -14.36
C GLU A 52 0.60 -1.12 -13.49
N SER A 53 0.09 -0.05 -12.89
CA SER A 53 -1.22 -0.05 -12.22
C SER A 53 -2.02 1.20 -12.52
N LEU A 54 -3.34 1.00 -12.72
CA LEU A 54 -4.37 2.03 -12.89
C LEU A 54 -5.48 1.94 -11.83
N ARG A 55 -5.23 1.24 -10.73
CA ARG A 55 -6.25 0.92 -9.71
C ARG A 55 -6.38 1.96 -8.59
N GLY A 56 -5.65 3.06 -8.66
CA GLY A 56 -5.50 4.03 -7.57
C GLY A 56 -4.50 3.60 -6.49
N ALA A 57 -4.00 2.35 -6.57
CA ALA A 57 -3.00 1.77 -5.70
C ALA A 57 -1.95 1.00 -6.53
N SER A 58 -0.78 0.72 -5.97
CA SER A 58 0.26 -0.07 -6.66
C SER A 58 -0.21 -1.47 -7.06
N SER A 59 -1.18 -2.06 -6.36
CA SER A 59 -1.94 -3.29 -6.70
C SER A 59 -1.37 -4.62 -6.18
N HIS A 60 -2.21 -5.66 -6.22
CA HIS A 60 -1.81 -7.05 -5.97
C HIS A 60 -1.25 -7.71 -7.23
N GLU A 61 -1.67 -7.22 -8.40
CA GLU A 61 -1.33 -7.78 -9.69
C GLU A 61 0.09 -7.45 -10.13
N GLN A 62 0.55 -6.24 -9.81
CA GLN A 62 1.86 -5.72 -10.21
C GLN A 62 2.52 -4.95 -9.07
N ASN A 63 3.81 -5.16 -8.86
CA ASN A 63 4.60 -4.41 -7.89
C ASN A 63 5.45 -3.35 -8.62
N PRO A 64 5.70 -2.17 -8.03
CA PRO A 64 6.55 -1.13 -8.62
C PRO A 64 8.06 -1.42 -8.49
N PHE A 65 8.42 -2.71 -8.46
CA PHE A 65 9.80 -3.18 -8.54
C PHE A 65 9.99 -3.90 -9.86
N VAL A 66 11.07 -3.52 -10.56
CA VAL A 66 11.52 -4.16 -11.79
C VAL A 66 13.04 -4.29 -11.76
N ALA A 67 13.56 -5.36 -12.35
CA ALA A 67 14.98 -5.55 -12.57
C ALA A 67 15.30 -5.97 -14.00
N LEU A 68 16.45 -5.54 -14.50
CA LEU A 68 17.06 -5.91 -15.75
C LEU A 68 18.27 -6.78 -15.41
N HIS A 69 18.10 -8.10 -15.52
CA HIS A 69 19.11 -9.09 -15.18
C HIS A 69 19.84 -9.55 -16.44
N ALA A 70 21.17 -9.63 -16.41
CA ALA A 70 21.96 -10.08 -17.55
C ALA A 70 21.45 -11.43 -18.09
N ALA A 71 21.13 -11.46 -19.39
CA ALA A 71 20.46 -12.60 -20.01
C ALA A 71 21.30 -13.89 -19.88
N GLY A 72 20.64 -14.98 -19.50
CA GLY A 72 21.27 -16.30 -19.35
C GLY A 72 22.20 -16.45 -18.15
N GLN A 73 22.26 -15.47 -17.25
CA GLN A 73 23.01 -15.57 -15.99
C GLN A 73 22.16 -16.24 -14.90
N PRO A 74 22.80 -16.91 -13.93
CA PRO A 74 22.09 -17.48 -12.79
C PRO A 74 21.67 -16.40 -11.79
N PHE A 75 20.68 -16.71 -10.95
CA PHE A 75 20.11 -15.79 -9.95
C PHE A 75 21.14 -15.04 -9.07
N ALA A 76 22.31 -15.65 -8.81
CA ALA A 76 23.35 -15.12 -7.93
C ALA A 76 24.62 -14.63 -8.65
N ALA A 77 24.57 -14.39 -9.97
CA ALA A 77 25.68 -13.81 -10.72
C ALA A 77 25.17 -12.94 -11.88
N GLY A 78 26.04 -12.12 -12.45
CA GLY A 78 25.73 -11.29 -13.60
C GLY A 78 25.21 -9.91 -13.22
N ASP A 79 25.45 -8.96 -14.13
CA ASP A 79 25.04 -7.58 -13.96
C ASP A 79 23.52 -7.48 -13.89
N THR A 80 23.04 -6.85 -12.82
CA THR A 80 21.62 -6.69 -12.57
C THR A 80 21.34 -5.27 -12.14
N TYR A 81 20.47 -4.59 -12.88
CA TYR A 81 20.00 -3.24 -12.56
C TYR A 81 18.58 -3.34 -12.03
N GLY A 82 18.26 -2.64 -10.94
CA GLY A 82 16.93 -2.62 -10.33
C GLY A 82 16.38 -1.22 -10.21
N ALA A 83 15.07 -1.08 -10.31
CA ALA A 83 14.34 0.13 -9.95
C ALA A 83 13.21 -0.21 -8.97
N ASN A 84 12.93 0.70 -8.05
CA ASN A 84 11.73 0.69 -7.23
C ASN A 84 11.19 2.13 -7.10
N LEU A 85 9.89 2.29 -6.92
CA LEU A 85 9.23 3.58 -6.78
C LEU A 85 8.70 3.79 -5.37
N ILE A 86 9.09 4.89 -4.71
CA ILE A 86 8.56 5.28 -3.40
C ILE A 86 7.21 5.97 -3.62
N TYR A 87 6.22 5.18 -4.03
CA TYR A 87 4.86 5.62 -4.35
C TYR A 87 3.88 4.45 -4.26
N SER A 88 2.66 4.75 -3.80
CA SER A 88 1.65 3.71 -3.54
C SER A 88 0.45 3.78 -4.47
N GLY A 89 0.42 4.72 -5.44
CA GLY A 89 -0.69 4.92 -6.37
C GLY A 89 -0.47 4.27 -7.74
N ASN A 90 -1.06 4.86 -8.78
CA ASN A 90 -0.86 4.45 -10.17
C ASN A 90 0.59 4.66 -10.61
N PHE A 91 1.28 3.60 -11.00
CA PHE A 91 2.67 3.64 -11.44
C PHE A 91 2.84 3.01 -12.83
N LEU A 92 3.95 3.35 -13.47
CA LEU A 92 4.40 2.75 -14.71
C LEU A 92 5.91 2.48 -14.60
N ASP A 93 6.29 1.21 -14.71
CA ASP A 93 7.64 0.78 -15.04
C ASP A 93 7.65 0.28 -16.49
N SER A 94 8.39 0.95 -17.37
CA SER A 94 8.40 0.66 -18.80
C SER A 94 9.83 0.50 -19.29
N THR A 95 10.11 -0.64 -19.93
CA THR A 95 11.39 -0.93 -20.55
C THR A 95 11.24 -0.95 -22.06
N GLU A 96 12.05 -0.16 -22.75
CA GLU A 96 12.10 -0.07 -24.22
C GLU A 96 13.47 -0.58 -24.69
N VAL A 97 13.47 -1.48 -25.68
CA VAL A 97 14.67 -1.86 -26.44
C VAL A 97 14.55 -1.30 -27.84
N ASN A 98 15.48 -0.44 -28.23
CA ASN A 98 15.46 0.23 -29.54
C ASN A 98 16.13 -0.61 -30.65
N GLU A 99 16.20 -0.07 -31.86
CA GLU A 99 16.77 -0.71 -33.06
C GLU A 99 18.28 -0.96 -32.99
N TRP A 100 18.97 -0.42 -31.97
CA TRP A 100 20.40 -0.62 -31.72
C TRP A 100 20.66 -1.50 -30.49
N ASP A 101 19.66 -2.26 -30.03
CA ASP A 101 19.71 -3.11 -28.83
C ASP A 101 20.03 -2.35 -27.53
N GLN A 102 19.77 -1.03 -27.50
CA GLN A 102 19.94 -0.24 -26.27
C GLN A 102 18.65 -0.30 -25.46
N THR A 103 18.80 -0.48 -24.14
CA THR A 103 17.67 -0.62 -23.23
C THR A 103 17.45 0.67 -22.46
N ARG A 104 16.21 1.17 -22.42
CA ARG A 104 15.79 2.29 -21.59
C ARG A 104 14.74 1.82 -20.59
N LEU A 105 14.99 2.01 -19.30
CA LEU A 105 14.01 1.84 -18.23
C LEU A 105 13.47 3.19 -17.77
N LEU A 106 12.15 3.29 -17.72
CA LEU A 106 11.37 4.45 -17.30
C LEU A 106 10.51 4.05 -16.11
N THR A 107 10.46 4.89 -15.07
CA THR A 107 9.67 4.60 -13.86
C THR A 107 9.07 5.88 -13.26
N GLY A 108 7.84 5.80 -12.76
CA GLY A 108 7.17 6.95 -12.14
C GLY A 108 5.64 6.83 -12.11
N ILE A 109 4.97 7.96 -11.93
CA ILE A 109 3.50 8.04 -11.95
C ILE A 109 2.97 7.64 -13.34
N HIS A 110 1.93 6.81 -13.37
CA HIS A 110 1.31 6.39 -14.62
C HIS A 110 0.63 7.58 -15.35
N PRO A 111 0.92 7.84 -16.64
CA PRO A 111 0.37 8.98 -17.36
C PRO A 111 -1.13 8.87 -17.69
N ALA A 112 -1.65 7.68 -17.98
CA ALA A 112 -3.04 7.50 -18.48
C ALA A 112 -4.17 8.05 -17.58
N SER A 113 -3.97 8.22 -16.28
CA SER A 113 -4.96 8.83 -15.37
C SER A 113 -4.37 9.98 -14.56
N PHE A 114 -3.35 10.64 -15.11
CA PHE A 114 -2.63 11.72 -14.45
C PHE A 114 -2.72 13.01 -15.29
N SER A 115 -3.08 14.10 -14.62
CA SER A 115 -2.95 15.45 -15.17
C SER A 115 -2.82 16.41 -14.00
N TRP A 116 -1.79 17.25 -14.02
CA TRP A 116 -1.54 18.19 -12.94
C TRP A 116 -1.50 19.62 -13.46
N ARG A 117 -2.40 20.47 -12.96
CA ARG A 117 -2.37 21.90 -13.23
C ARG A 117 -1.29 22.54 -12.37
N LEU A 118 -0.36 23.22 -13.01
CA LEU A 118 0.73 23.93 -12.36
C LEU A 118 0.56 25.44 -12.57
N ASP A 119 -0.03 26.12 -11.58
CA ASP A 119 -0.22 27.57 -11.59
C ASP A 119 1.12 28.33 -11.51
N PRO A 120 1.18 29.60 -11.94
CA PRO A 120 2.39 30.41 -11.82
C PRO A 120 2.98 30.39 -10.42
N LYS A 121 4.32 30.29 -10.34
CA LYS A 121 5.11 30.25 -9.10
C LYS A 121 4.86 29.04 -8.18
N THR A 122 4.12 28.02 -8.65
CA THR A 122 4.01 26.72 -7.96
C THR A 122 5.00 25.69 -8.53
N SER A 123 5.24 24.60 -7.79
CA SER A 123 6.09 23.47 -8.18
C SER A 123 5.34 22.15 -8.06
N PHE A 124 5.79 21.15 -8.82
CA PHE A 124 5.36 19.76 -8.70
C PHE A 124 6.60 18.90 -8.48
N THR A 125 6.53 17.99 -7.52
CA THR A 125 7.62 17.07 -7.20
C THR A 125 7.13 15.65 -7.47
N THR A 126 7.89 14.89 -8.25
CA THR A 126 7.60 13.48 -8.49
C THR A 126 7.92 12.65 -7.25
N PRO A 127 7.32 11.45 -7.10
CA PRO A 127 7.81 10.46 -6.17
C PRO A 127 9.26 10.10 -6.48
N GLU A 128 9.98 9.58 -5.50
CA GLU A 128 11.38 9.18 -5.68
C GLU A 128 11.49 7.80 -6.33
N THR A 129 12.38 7.68 -7.31
CA THR A 129 12.83 6.39 -7.86
C THR A 129 14.14 5.99 -7.22
N VAL A 130 14.25 4.72 -6.82
CA VAL A 130 15.46 4.12 -6.29
C VAL A 130 16.06 3.20 -7.35
N PHE A 131 17.16 3.62 -7.96
CA PHE A 131 17.97 2.75 -8.82
C PHE A 131 19.01 1.99 -7.99
N SER A 132 19.20 0.72 -8.32
CA SER A 132 20.14 -0.18 -7.64
C SER A 132 20.89 -1.02 -8.68
N TYR A 133 22.10 -1.45 -8.34
CA TYR A 133 22.92 -2.32 -9.20
C TYR A 133 23.60 -3.39 -8.36
N SER A 134 23.80 -4.58 -8.94
CA SER A 134 24.66 -5.61 -8.41
C SER A 134 25.28 -6.46 -9.52
N SER A 135 26.56 -6.79 -9.40
CA SER A 135 27.22 -7.84 -10.18
C SER A 135 27.00 -9.25 -9.62
N GLY A 136 26.41 -9.35 -8.42
CA GLY A 136 26.06 -10.61 -7.75
C GLY A 136 24.66 -11.13 -8.11
N GLY A 137 24.15 -10.77 -9.29
CA GLY A 137 22.81 -11.14 -9.74
C GLY A 137 21.67 -10.51 -8.94
N LEU A 138 20.49 -11.10 -9.09
CA LEU A 138 19.28 -10.75 -8.33
C LEU A 138 19.47 -10.95 -6.82
N ALA A 139 20.26 -11.95 -6.40
CA ALA A 139 20.58 -12.16 -4.98
C ALA A 139 21.30 -10.93 -4.38
N GLY A 140 22.32 -10.44 -5.07
CA GLY A 140 23.06 -9.25 -4.64
C GLY A 140 22.20 -7.98 -4.68
N LEU A 141 21.35 -7.85 -5.69
CA LEU A 141 20.38 -6.74 -5.82
C LEU A 141 19.37 -6.73 -4.65
N ALA A 142 18.83 -7.90 -4.30
CA ALA A 142 17.90 -8.05 -3.19
C ALA A 142 18.53 -7.62 -1.86
N GLN A 143 19.77 -8.02 -1.60
CA GLN A 143 20.50 -7.59 -0.39
C GLN A 143 20.77 -6.08 -0.38
N ALA A 144 21.13 -5.50 -1.53
CA ALA A 144 21.34 -4.06 -1.65
C ALA A 144 20.05 -3.29 -1.33
N ASN A 145 18.92 -3.71 -1.91
CA ASN A 145 17.61 -3.11 -1.66
C ASN A 145 17.16 -3.30 -0.21
N GLN A 146 17.32 -4.49 0.38
CA GLN A 146 17.00 -4.72 1.79
C GLN A 146 17.80 -3.80 2.71
N ARG A 147 19.11 -3.64 2.47
CA ARG A 147 19.95 -2.72 3.23
C ARG A 147 19.51 -1.27 3.07
N PHE A 148 19.19 -0.85 1.84
CA PHE A 148 18.72 0.50 1.56
C PHE A 148 17.40 0.79 2.27
N VAL A 149 16.39 -0.06 2.08
CA VAL A 149 15.07 0.07 2.71
C VAL A 149 15.20 0.10 4.23
N ALA A 150 15.97 -0.83 4.80
CA ALA A 150 16.18 -0.90 6.24
C ALA A 150 16.84 0.37 6.80
N ARG A 151 17.77 1.02 6.07
CA ARG A 151 18.56 2.16 6.56
C ARG A 151 18.00 3.54 6.18
N HIS A 152 17.19 3.63 5.13
CA HIS A 152 16.81 4.92 4.57
C HIS A 152 15.30 5.10 4.38
N ILE A 153 14.51 4.02 4.40
CA ILE A 153 13.07 4.09 4.15
C ILE A 153 12.25 3.79 5.41
N ILE A 154 12.55 2.70 6.11
CA ILE A 154 11.82 2.34 7.33
C ILE A 154 12.07 3.39 8.41
N ASP A 155 10.98 3.83 9.07
CA ASP A 155 10.98 4.74 10.22
C ASP A 155 12.12 4.38 11.20
N PRO A 156 13.04 5.32 11.50
CA PRO A 156 14.13 5.11 12.43
C PRO A 156 13.68 4.56 13.79
N GLN A 157 12.51 4.97 14.30
CA GLN A 157 11.98 4.49 15.58
C GLN A 157 11.55 3.02 15.54
N ARG A 158 11.17 2.52 14.36
CA ARG A 158 10.77 1.13 14.14
C ARG A 158 11.96 0.23 13.77
N ARG A 159 12.99 0.80 13.16
CA ARG A 159 14.18 0.06 12.68
C ARG A 159 14.93 -0.70 13.76
N GLN A 160 15.03 -0.13 14.96
CA GLN A 160 15.79 -0.72 16.08
C GLN A 160 14.94 -1.60 16.99
N LYS A 161 13.62 -1.64 16.79
CA LYS A 161 12.70 -2.41 17.63
C LYS A 161 12.43 -3.78 17.00
N GLN A 162 12.57 -4.84 17.79
CA GLN A 162 12.04 -6.14 17.39
C GLN A 162 10.53 -6.03 17.24
N ARG A 163 9.99 -6.65 16.18
CA ARG A 163 8.54 -6.67 15.93
C ARG A 163 7.91 -7.73 16.82
N PRO A 164 6.79 -7.44 17.52
CA PRO A 164 6.17 -8.40 18.43
C PRO A 164 5.63 -9.61 17.66
N VAL A 165 5.62 -10.78 18.31
CA VAL A 165 4.81 -11.91 17.85
C VAL A 165 3.34 -11.58 18.11
N VAL A 166 2.55 -11.55 17.04
CA VAL A 166 1.16 -11.09 17.05
C VAL A 166 0.19 -12.26 17.00
N LEU A 167 -0.85 -12.21 17.86
CA LEU A 167 -2.09 -12.94 17.69
C LEU A 167 -3.18 -11.99 17.19
N ASN A 168 -3.64 -12.18 15.96
CA ASN A 168 -4.73 -11.41 15.37
C ASN A 168 -6.05 -12.22 15.45
N SER A 169 -7.16 -11.56 15.79
CA SER A 169 -8.46 -12.22 15.99
C SER A 169 -9.22 -12.59 14.71
N TRP A 170 -8.82 -12.11 13.53
CA TRP A 170 -9.62 -12.17 12.30
C TRP A 170 -10.10 -13.57 11.95
N GLU A 171 -9.20 -14.51 11.64
CA GLU A 171 -9.61 -15.88 11.25
C GLU A 171 -10.11 -16.71 12.44
N ALA A 172 -9.86 -16.25 13.68
CA ALA A 172 -10.32 -16.94 14.88
C ALA A 172 -11.81 -16.70 15.17
N THR A 173 -12.33 -15.52 14.84
CA THR A 173 -13.72 -15.14 15.17
C THR A 173 -14.51 -14.57 14.02
N TYR A 174 -13.85 -14.07 12.96
CA TYR A 174 -14.43 -13.13 12.02
C TYR A 174 -15.24 -12.07 12.79
N PHE A 175 -16.50 -11.84 12.42
CA PHE A 175 -17.38 -10.87 13.08
C PHE A 175 -18.09 -11.41 14.34
N ASP A 176 -18.04 -12.72 14.63
CA ASP A 176 -18.64 -13.35 15.83
C ASP A 176 -17.75 -13.16 17.07
N LEU A 177 -17.50 -11.90 17.39
CA LEU A 177 -16.65 -11.47 18.49
C LEU A 177 -17.45 -10.75 19.58
N ASN A 178 -16.99 -10.92 20.81
CA ASN A 178 -17.33 -10.06 21.94
C ASN A 178 -16.15 -10.04 22.91
N GLU A 179 -16.15 -9.07 23.82
CA GLU A 179 -15.11 -8.86 24.81
C GLU A 179 -14.69 -10.15 25.54
N LYS A 180 -15.64 -10.91 26.09
CA LYS A 180 -15.36 -12.15 26.82
C LYS A 180 -14.64 -13.20 25.96
N LYS A 181 -15.08 -13.41 24.72
CA LYS A 181 -14.45 -14.35 23.78
C LYS A 181 -13.00 -13.92 23.48
N LEU A 182 -12.78 -12.63 23.24
CA LEU A 182 -11.47 -12.08 22.88
C LEU A 182 -10.49 -12.10 24.06
N LEU A 183 -10.93 -11.78 25.29
CA LEU A 183 -10.09 -11.88 26.48
C LEU A 183 -9.65 -13.32 26.74
N LYS A 184 -10.52 -14.31 26.50
CA LYS A 184 -10.15 -15.73 26.56
C LYS A 184 -9.09 -16.08 25.51
N LEU A 185 -9.25 -15.59 24.28
CA LEU A 185 -8.29 -15.81 23.20
C LEU A 185 -6.93 -15.17 23.50
N ALA A 186 -6.93 -13.94 24.02
CA ALA A 186 -5.72 -13.23 24.45
C ALA A 186 -4.99 -13.97 25.58
N ALA A 187 -5.72 -14.47 26.58
CA ALA A 187 -5.14 -15.26 27.68
C ALA A 187 -4.49 -16.56 27.17
N LEU A 188 -5.10 -17.25 26.21
CA LEU A 188 -4.49 -18.42 25.55
C LEU A 188 -3.25 -18.02 24.73
N GLY A 189 -3.32 -16.91 23.99
CA GLY A 189 -2.18 -16.33 23.29
C GLY A 189 -1.00 -16.07 24.24
N LYS A 190 -1.27 -15.49 25.42
CA LYS A 190 -0.24 -15.24 26.43
C LYS A 190 0.41 -16.53 26.91
N GLN A 191 -0.35 -17.60 27.10
CA GLN A 191 0.18 -18.91 27.53
C GLN A 191 1.15 -19.52 26.49
N VAL A 192 0.94 -19.26 25.21
CA VAL A 192 1.83 -19.72 24.13
C VAL A 192 2.94 -18.72 23.76
N GLY A 193 3.06 -17.62 24.51
CA GLY A 193 4.17 -16.68 24.40
C GLY A 193 4.03 -15.59 23.35
N VAL A 194 2.81 -15.20 22.94
CA VAL A 194 2.63 -14.03 22.07
C VAL A 194 2.89 -12.72 22.83
N ASP A 195 3.35 -11.70 22.11
CA ASP A 195 3.70 -10.40 22.68
C ASP A 195 2.59 -9.35 22.50
N CYS A 196 1.76 -9.50 21.47
CA CYS A 196 0.75 -8.52 21.07
C CYS A 196 -0.55 -9.19 20.66
N PHE A 197 -1.67 -8.69 21.17
CA PHE A 197 -3.00 -9.07 20.74
C PHE A 197 -3.58 -7.99 19.83
N VAL A 198 -4.03 -8.37 18.63
CA VAL A 198 -4.64 -7.47 17.66
C VAL A 198 -6.13 -7.78 17.54
N LEU A 199 -6.95 -6.78 17.87
CA LEU A 199 -8.38 -6.78 17.59
C LEU A 199 -8.61 -6.33 16.14
N ASP A 200 -9.09 -7.27 15.32
CA ASP A 200 -9.38 -7.06 13.90
C ASP A 200 -10.79 -6.46 13.64
N ASP A 201 -11.29 -6.53 12.40
CA ASP A 201 -12.57 -5.96 11.96
C ASP A 201 -13.77 -6.40 12.85
N GLY A 202 -14.74 -5.50 13.02
CA GLY A 202 -15.98 -5.77 13.77
C GLY A 202 -16.13 -5.04 15.11
N TRP A 203 -15.14 -4.26 15.56
CA TRP A 203 -15.17 -3.56 16.85
C TRP A 203 -15.97 -2.26 16.87
N PHE A 204 -16.26 -1.68 15.71
CA PHE A 204 -16.79 -0.34 15.53
C PHE A 204 -18.26 -0.34 15.05
N GLY A 205 -18.94 0.78 15.23
CA GLY A 205 -20.31 1.01 14.75
C GLY A 205 -21.26 -0.13 15.13
N THR A 206 -21.86 -0.76 14.13
CA THR A 206 -22.69 -1.98 14.23
C THR A 206 -22.16 -3.07 13.30
N ARG A 207 -20.83 -3.18 13.19
CA ARG A 207 -20.13 -4.03 12.22
C ARG A 207 -20.20 -5.52 12.59
N ASP A 208 -21.25 -6.20 12.14
CA ASP A 208 -21.46 -7.66 12.30
C ASP A 208 -21.19 -8.47 11.03
N ASN A 209 -20.86 -7.78 9.93
CA ASN A 209 -20.48 -8.32 8.64
C ASN A 209 -19.77 -7.22 7.84
N ASP A 210 -19.34 -7.55 6.62
CA ASP A 210 -18.64 -6.64 5.73
C ASP A 210 -19.57 -5.67 4.96
N LEU A 211 -20.85 -5.58 5.32
CA LEU A 211 -21.88 -4.86 4.55
C LEU A 211 -22.29 -3.49 5.15
N SER A 212 -21.65 -3.03 6.23
CA SER A 212 -22.04 -1.79 6.95
C SER A 212 -20.92 -1.19 7.79
N SER A 213 -21.17 0.01 8.33
CA SER A 213 -20.38 0.69 9.38
C SER A 213 -18.97 1.20 9.03
N LEU A 214 -18.38 0.91 7.85
CA LEU A 214 -17.13 1.58 7.49
C LEU A 214 -17.36 3.10 7.44
N GLY A 215 -16.45 3.86 8.05
CA GLY A 215 -16.56 5.30 8.28
C GLY A 215 -17.08 5.70 9.67
N ASP A 216 -17.67 4.76 10.42
CA ASP A 216 -18.22 4.99 11.78
C ASP A 216 -17.24 4.49 12.85
N TRP A 217 -16.11 5.18 13.05
CA TRP A 217 -14.99 4.72 13.89
C TRP A 217 -15.19 5.01 15.38
N PHE A 218 -16.25 4.46 15.97
CA PHE A 218 -16.51 4.50 17.41
C PHE A 218 -16.89 3.11 17.93
N THR A 219 -16.62 2.83 19.20
CA THR A 219 -16.80 1.49 19.78
C THR A 219 -18.25 0.97 19.67
N ASN A 220 -18.39 -0.27 19.20
CA ASN A 220 -19.64 -1.01 19.28
C ASN A 220 -19.90 -1.47 20.72
N LYS A 221 -20.79 -0.75 21.42
CA LYS A 221 -21.15 -1.01 22.81
C LYS A 221 -21.90 -2.32 23.06
N HIS A 222 -22.43 -2.98 22.03
CA HIS A 222 -23.01 -4.32 22.19
C HIS A 222 -21.92 -5.39 22.32
N LYS A 223 -20.78 -5.21 21.67
CA LYS A 223 -19.63 -6.15 21.72
C LYS A 223 -18.65 -5.84 22.85
N PHE A 224 -18.54 -4.56 23.20
CA PHE A 224 -17.69 -4.01 24.25
C PHE A 224 -18.51 -3.06 25.14
N PRO A 225 -19.30 -3.58 26.09
CA PRO A 225 -20.19 -2.77 26.95
C PRO A 225 -19.45 -1.64 27.67
N ASP A 226 -18.28 -1.95 28.24
CA ASP A 226 -17.45 -0.99 28.97
C ASP A 226 -16.55 -0.15 28.03
N GLY A 227 -16.57 -0.47 26.73
CA GLY A 227 -15.83 0.24 25.68
C GLY A 227 -14.42 -0.32 25.44
N LEU A 228 -13.79 0.13 24.36
CA LEU A 228 -12.46 -0.37 23.98
C LEU A 228 -11.35 0.01 24.97
N GLY A 229 -11.51 1.11 25.71
CA GLY A 229 -10.55 1.49 26.74
C GLY A 229 -10.42 0.44 27.86
N HIS A 230 -11.56 -0.10 28.32
CA HIS A 230 -11.59 -1.20 29.28
C HIS A 230 -10.92 -2.45 28.69
N PHE A 231 -11.32 -2.86 27.48
CA PHE A 231 -10.73 -4.02 26.81
C PHE A 231 -9.20 -3.90 26.67
N ALA A 232 -8.70 -2.75 26.25
CA ALA A 232 -7.25 -2.51 26.13
C ALA A 232 -6.53 -2.57 27.49
N GLN A 233 -7.15 -2.09 28.57
CA GLN A 233 -6.60 -2.20 29.93
C GLN A 233 -6.47 -3.66 30.36
N GLU A 234 -7.48 -4.49 30.08
CA GLU A 234 -7.44 -5.93 30.37
C GLU A 234 -6.33 -6.64 29.57
N ILE A 235 -6.17 -6.32 28.28
CA ILE A 235 -5.07 -6.85 27.46
C ILE A 235 -3.69 -6.46 28.04
N HIS A 236 -3.51 -5.19 28.43
CA HIS A 236 -2.28 -4.73 29.06
C HIS A 236 -2.04 -5.38 30.43
N ALA A 237 -3.09 -5.62 31.23
CA ALA A 237 -2.99 -6.31 32.52
C ALA A 237 -2.50 -7.77 32.38
N MET A 238 -2.73 -8.41 31.23
CA MET A 238 -2.15 -9.72 30.88
C MET A 238 -0.67 -9.63 30.45
N GLY A 239 -0.10 -8.43 30.37
CA GLY A 239 1.26 -8.19 29.88
C GLY A 239 1.39 -8.43 28.38
N LEU A 240 0.36 -8.11 27.60
CA LEU A 240 0.36 -8.10 26.14
C LEU A 240 0.31 -6.66 25.63
N GLN A 241 0.93 -6.38 24.49
CA GLN A 241 0.65 -5.16 23.72
C GLN A 241 -0.73 -5.26 23.06
N PHE A 242 -1.36 -4.12 22.79
CA PHE A 242 -2.64 -4.05 22.08
C PHE A 242 -2.48 -3.39 20.69
N GLY A 243 -3.04 -4.03 19.67
CA GLY A 243 -3.22 -3.45 18.34
C GLY A 243 -4.68 -3.45 17.93
N LEU A 244 -5.05 -2.49 17.07
CA LEU A 244 -6.43 -2.27 16.63
C LEU A 244 -6.46 -2.04 15.12
N TRP A 245 -7.44 -2.63 14.45
CA TRP A 245 -7.64 -2.51 13.01
C TRP A 245 -8.45 -1.27 12.60
N PHE A 246 -8.08 -0.65 11.48
CA PHE A 246 -8.84 0.42 10.80
C PHE A 246 -8.76 0.24 9.27
N GLU A 247 -9.78 0.72 8.55
CA GLU A 247 -9.78 0.85 7.08
C GLU A 247 -10.24 2.27 6.69
N PRO A 248 -9.40 3.29 7.00
CA PRO A 248 -9.80 4.70 7.04
C PRO A 248 -10.22 5.28 5.68
N GLU A 249 -9.78 4.66 4.59
CA GLU A 249 -10.02 5.10 3.20
C GLU A 249 -11.40 4.69 2.67
N MET A 250 -12.18 3.93 3.45
CA MET A 250 -13.41 3.29 3.00
C MET A 250 -14.62 3.75 3.81
N VAL A 251 -15.78 3.71 3.15
CA VAL A 251 -17.08 4.00 3.77
C VAL A 251 -18.16 3.07 3.26
N SER A 252 -19.02 2.60 4.16
CA SER A 252 -20.16 1.75 3.78
C SER A 252 -21.35 2.61 3.36
N PRO A 253 -22.14 2.19 2.34
CA PRO A 253 -23.42 2.83 2.03
C PRO A 253 -24.38 2.86 3.24
N ARG A 254 -24.26 1.85 4.11
CA ARG A 254 -24.97 1.74 5.39
C ARG A 254 -24.05 2.14 6.54
N SER A 255 -23.77 3.43 6.67
CA SER A 255 -23.03 4.04 7.78
C SER A 255 -23.63 5.42 8.10
N GLN A 256 -23.46 5.89 9.34
CA GLN A 256 -23.87 7.24 9.72
C GLN A 256 -23.03 8.28 8.96
N PHE A 257 -21.73 8.00 8.80
CA PHE A 257 -20.81 8.82 8.03
C PHE A 257 -21.31 9.08 6.60
N PHE A 258 -21.69 8.03 5.86
CA PHE A 258 -22.14 8.20 4.48
C PHE A 258 -23.49 8.94 4.38
N GLN A 259 -24.39 8.73 5.35
CA GLN A 259 -25.66 9.46 5.40
C GLN A 259 -25.45 10.96 5.62
N ALA A 260 -24.50 11.33 6.48
CA ALA A 260 -24.15 12.72 6.72
C ALA A 260 -23.38 13.35 5.54
N HIS A 261 -22.54 12.55 4.87
CA HIS A 261 -21.60 13.02 3.84
C HIS A 261 -21.63 12.18 2.55
N PRO A 262 -22.78 12.08 1.84
CA PRO A 262 -22.91 11.18 0.68
C PRO A 262 -22.06 11.60 -0.52
N ASN A 263 -21.54 12.84 -0.53
CA ASN A 263 -20.69 13.38 -1.59
C ASN A 263 -19.19 13.21 -1.31
N TRP A 264 -18.77 12.63 -0.18
CA TRP A 264 -17.36 12.49 0.24
C TRP A 264 -16.70 11.20 -0.29
N VAL A 265 -17.22 10.63 -1.36
CA VAL A 265 -16.72 9.40 -1.98
C VAL A 265 -16.21 9.69 -3.39
N VAL A 266 -15.22 8.91 -3.83
CA VAL A 266 -14.77 8.94 -5.22
C VAL A 266 -15.91 8.46 -6.10
N ARG A 267 -16.36 9.32 -7.02
CA ARG A 267 -17.50 9.05 -7.89
C ARG A 267 -17.32 9.64 -9.29
N PRO A 268 -17.86 8.98 -10.34
CA PRO A 268 -17.84 9.55 -11.68
C PRO A 268 -18.76 10.77 -11.76
N LYS A 269 -18.49 11.68 -12.72
CA LYS A 269 -19.35 12.85 -12.99
C LYS A 269 -20.78 12.45 -13.39
N LYS A 270 -20.93 11.29 -14.03
CA LYS A 270 -22.21 10.71 -14.47
C LYS A 270 -22.17 9.21 -14.24
N GLY A 271 -23.32 8.61 -13.94
CA GLY A 271 -23.45 7.17 -13.73
C GLY A 271 -23.46 6.77 -12.25
N ARG A 272 -23.47 5.46 -12.02
CA ARG A 272 -23.52 4.89 -10.67
C ARG A 272 -22.12 4.74 -10.08
N ILE A 273 -22.01 4.85 -8.77
CA ILE A 273 -20.79 4.56 -8.04
C ILE A 273 -20.62 3.05 -8.04
N SER A 274 -19.45 2.57 -8.47
CA SER A 274 -19.14 1.13 -8.44
C SER A 274 -18.85 0.70 -7.01
N ILE A 275 -19.35 -0.48 -6.64
CA ILE A 275 -19.16 -1.07 -5.32
C ILE A 275 -18.25 -2.28 -5.48
N THR A 276 -17.23 -2.36 -4.64
CA THR A 276 -16.41 -3.57 -4.43
C THR A 276 -16.49 -3.89 -2.94
N ARG A 277 -16.66 -5.16 -2.56
CA ARG A 277 -16.83 -5.58 -1.14
C ARG A 277 -17.86 -4.73 -0.37
N ASN A 278 -18.97 -4.36 -1.00
CA ASN A 278 -20.08 -3.61 -0.37
C ASN A 278 -19.70 -2.23 0.23
N GLN A 279 -18.60 -1.63 -0.24
CA GLN A 279 -18.10 -0.32 0.23
C GLN A 279 -17.77 0.64 -0.92
N TYR A 280 -17.61 1.92 -0.58
CA TYR A 280 -17.08 2.98 -1.43
C TYR A 280 -15.71 3.44 -0.93
N VAL A 281 -14.92 4.03 -1.83
CA VAL A 281 -13.66 4.70 -1.51
C VAL A 281 -13.95 6.16 -1.19
N LEU A 282 -13.42 6.65 -0.07
CA LEU A 282 -13.51 8.05 0.32
C LEU A 282 -12.63 8.94 -0.56
N ASP A 283 -13.09 10.17 -0.84
CA ASP A 283 -12.32 11.14 -1.63
C ASP A 283 -11.28 11.84 -0.76
N PHE A 284 -10.11 11.23 -0.63
CA PHE A 284 -8.99 11.79 0.15
C PHE A 284 -8.31 13.00 -0.54
N SER A 285 -8.73 13.38 -1.75
CA SER A 285 -8.32 14.67 -2.33
C SER A 285 -9.03 15.86 -1.67
N ASN A 286 -10.12 15.61 -0.95
CA ASN A 286 -10.83 16.59 -0.14
C ASN A 286 -10.24 16.64 1.29
N PRO A 287 -9.59 17.76 1.71
CA PRO A 287 -9.00 17.86 3.04
C PRO A 287 -9.98 17.68 4.20
N ALA A 288 -11.27 17.98 4.00
CA ALA A 288 -12.29 17.78 5.03
C ALA A 288 -12.50 16.29 5.38
N VAL A 289 -12.35 15.40 4.38
CA VAL A 289 -12.44 13.94 4.57
C VAL A 289 -11.27 13.47 5.42
N VAL A 290 -10.04 13.89 5.06
CA VAL A 290 -8.82 13.53 5.79
C VAL A 290 -8.89 13.99 7.24
N ASN A 291 -9.26 15.25 7.48
CA ASN A 291 -9.37 15.80 8.84
C ASN A 291 -10.42 15.06 9.67
N ASN A 292 -11.59 14.77 9.10
CA ASN A 292 -12.64 14.06 9.83
C ASN A 292 -12.21 12.65 10.23
N ILE A 293 -11.64 11.88 9.31
CA ILE A 293 -11.16 10.52 9.60
C ILE A 293 -10.01 10.55 10.62
N PHE A 294 -9.09 11.52 10.50
CA PHE A 294 -8.03 11.74 11.48
C PHE A 294 -8.60 12.00 12.89
N GLU A 295 -9.56 12.92 13.03
CA GLU A 295 -10.18 13.24 14.33
C GLU A 295 -10.91 12.04 14.94
N GLN A 296 -11.54 11.19 14.12
CA GLN A 296 -12.17 9.97 14.60
C GLN A 296 -11.13 8.98 15.13
N MET A 297 -10.07 8.71 14.36
CA MET A 297 -9.00 7.80 14.77
C MET A 297 -8.26 8.31 16.01
N GLN A 298 -7.98 9.62 16.07
CA GLN A 298 -7.29 10.27 17.20
C GLN A 298 -8.07 10.12 18.52
N LYS A 299 -9.40 10.08 18.49
CA LYS A 299 -10.20 9.86 19.71
C LYS A 299 -10.11 8.43 20.24
N VAL A 300 -9.72 7.47 19.40
CA VAL A 300 -9.64 6.04 19.74
C VAL A 300 -8.23 5.65 20.17
N ILE A 301 -7.19 6.24 19.57
CA ILE A 301 -5.76 6.01 19.86
C ILE A 301 -5.32 6.80 21.10
#